data_AF-A0A7D3QGF4-F1
#
_entry.id   AF-A0A7D3QGF4-F1
#
_cell.length_a   1.000
_cell.length_b   1.000
_cell.length_c   1.000
_cell.angle_alpha   90.00
_cell.angle_beta   90.00
_cell.angle_gamma   90.00
#
_symmetry.space_group_name_H-M   'P 1'
#
loop_
_entity.id
_entity.type
_entity.pdbx_description
1 polymer ?
#
loop_
_entity_poly.entity_id
_entity_poly.type
_entity_poly.pdbx_seq_one_letter_code
_entity_poly.pdbx_strand_id
1 'polypeptide(L)'
;SKFSRVSTKIGSSMKSVGEVMAIGRKFEEAFQKALRMVDENVNGFDPYLQKVEDEELKEPTDKRMFVVAAALKDGYTVDKLYDLTKIDRWFLQKMKHIIDYQTLLEKKDQHSLTYMDLLKAKQIGFSDKQIAASVKSTELAIRKQREECGVLPFVKQIDTVAAEWPATTNYLYITYNASSHDIEFKEEHTMVLGSGVYRIGSSVEFDWCAVGCLRELRKIGRKTIMVNYNPETVSTDYDMSDRLYFEEISFEVVMDIYNLENPVGIILC
;
A
#
# COMPACT_ATOMS: atom_id res chain seq x y z
N SER A 1 -18.25 -3.43 -14.82
CA SER A 1 -18.68 -4.37 -13.77
C SER A 1 -18.94 -5.73 -14.40
N LYS A 2 -18.40 -6.82 -13.82
CA LYS A 2 -18.63 -8.20 -14.30
C LYS A 2 -20.04 -8.72 -13.98
N PHE A 3 -20.70 -8.14 -12.96
CA PHE A 3 -22.06 -8.52 -12.55
C PHE A 3 -22.97 -7.29 -12.52
N SER A 4 -23.50 -6.91 -13.68
CA SER A 4 -24.31 -5.70 -13.83
C SER A 4 -25.66 -5.72 -13.09
N ARG A 5 -26.17 -6.91 -12.75
CA ARG A 5 -27.46 -7.09 -12.05
C ARG A 5 -27.32 -7.27 -10.53
N VAL A 6 -26.10 -7.28 -10.01
CA VAL A 6 -25.85 -7.50 -8.57
C VAL A 6 -25.70 -6.15 -7.89
N SER A 7 -26.40 -5.98 -6.76
CA SER A 7 -26.27 -4.79 -5.92
C SER A 7 -24.87 -4.71 -5.29
N THR A 8 -24.26 -3.53 -5.38
CA THR A 8 -22.98 -3.15 -4.76
C THR A 8 -23.10 -2.90 -3.25
N LYS A 9 -24.32 -2.85 -2.70
CA LYS A 9 -24.53 -2.71 -1.25
C LYS A 9 -23.94 -3.90 -0.52
N ILE A 10 -23.18 -3.63 0.54
CA ILE A 10 -22.60 -4.64 1.43
C ILE A 10 -23.45 -4.80 2.69
N GLY A 11 -23.48 -6.01 3.22
CA GLY A 11 -24.26 -6.37 4.39
C GLY A 11 -23.63 -7.57 5.09
N SER A 12 -24.43 -8.34 5.82
CA SER A 12 -23.92 -9.51 6.56
C SER A 12 -23.44 -10.67 5.67
N SER A 13 -23.94 -10.77 4.44
CA SER A 13 -23.48 -11.77 3.48
C SER A 13 -22.27 -11.25 2.70
N MET A 14 -21.16 -11.99 2.77
CA MET A 14 -19.92 -11.66 2.05
C MET A 14 -20.14 -11.67 0.53
N LYS A 15 -19.56 -10.67 -0.15
CA LYS A 15 -19.54 -10.54 -1.61
C LYS A 15 -18.13 -10.29 -2.17
N SER A 16 -17.13 -10.15 -1.30
CA SER A 16 -15.72 -9.98 -1.68
C SER A 16 -15.19 -11.25 -2.33
N VAL A 17 -14.24 -11.08 -3.23
CA VAL A 17 -13.58 -12.17 -3.98
C VAL A 17 -12.10 -12.34 -3.61
N GLY A 18 -11.61 -11.51 -2.71
CA GLY A 18 -10.24 -11.49 -2.21
C GLY A 18 -10.05 -10.33 -1.24
N GLU A 19 -8.89 -10.30 -0.60
CA GLU A 19 -8.48 -9.30 0.37
C GLU A 19 -7.01 -8.93 0.21
N VAL A 20 -6.61 -7.84 0.85
CA VAL A 20 -5.22 -7.38 0.88
C VAL A 20 -4.86 -7.01 2.30
N MET A 21 -3.57 -7.09 2.62
CA MET A 21 -3.05 -6.60 3.88
C MET A 21 -1.94 -5.58 3.59
N ALA A 22 -1.84 -4.55 4.43
CA ALA A 22 -0.77 -3.57 4.33
C ALA A 22 -0.22 -3.26 5.71
N ILE A 23 1.08 -3.02 5.76
CA ILE A 23 1.80 -2.76 7.01
C ILE A 23 2.41 -1.36 6.95
N GLY A 24 2.21 -0.63 8.03
CA GLY A 24 2.73 0.72 8.24
C GLY A 24 2.81 1.01 9.74
N ARG A 25 3.68 1.94 10.13
CA ARG A 25 3.83 2.33 11.54
C ARG A 25 2.80 3.36 12.00
N LYS A 26 1.98 3.83 11.07
CA LYS A 26 0.82 4.70 11.31
C LYS A 26 -0.39 4.13 10.57
N PHE A 27 -1.58 4.41 11.10
CA PHE A 27 -2.83 4.02 10.45
C PHE A 27 -2.92 4.59 9.04
N GLU A 28 -2.62 5.88 8.86
CA GLU A 28 -2.70 6.55 7.56
C GLU A 28 -1.81 5.88 6.51
N GLU A 29 -0.60 5.48 6.92
CA GLU A 29 0.37 4.79 6.06
C GLU A 29 -0.16 3.42 5.61
N ALA A 30 -0.58 2.58 6.56
CA ALA A 30 -1.12 1.26 6.27
C ALA A 30 -2.42 1.34 5.44
N PHE A 31 -3.30 2.28 5.78
CA PHE A 31 -4.59 2.46 5.12
C PHE A 31 -4.43 2.86 3.65
N GLN A 32 -3.55 3.82 3.34
CA GLN A 32 -3.35 4.22 1.95
C GLN A 32 -2.66 3.16 1.09
N LYS A 33 -1.70 2.42 1.66
CA LYS A 33 -1.10 1.24 1.00
C LYS A 33 -2.16 0.19 0.66
N ALA A 34 -3.01 -0.16 1.64
CA ALA A 34 -4.08 -1.14 1.44
C ALA A 34 -5.02 -0.72 0.30
N LEU A 35 -5.42 0.56 0.23
CA LEU A 35 -6.28 1.06 -0.85
C LEU A 35 -5.66 0.90 -2.24
N ARG A 36 -4.34 1.12 -2.38
CA ARG A 36 -3.63 0.90 -3.65
C ARG A 36 -3.48 -0.58 -4.02
N MET A 37 -3.32 -1.44 -3.02
CA MET A 37 -3.25 -2.88 -3.20
C MET A 37 -4.60 -3.48 -3.65
N VAL A 38 -5.74 -2.90 -3.23
CA VAL A 38 -7.08 -3.38 -3.63
C VAL A 38 -7.34 -3.17 -5.12
N ASP A 39 -7.00 -2.01 -5.68
CA ASP A 39 -7.29 -1.62 -7.05
C ASP A 39 -6.16 -0.76 -7.62
N GLU A 40 -5.54 -1.21 -8.71
CA GLU A 40 -4.39 -0.55 -9.36
C GLU A 40 -4.71 0.84 -9.91
N ASN A 41 -6.00 1.14 -10.10
CA ASN A 41 -6.48 2.44 -10.57
C ASN A 41 -6.68 3.44 -9.41
N VAL A 42 -6.56 2.98 -8.17
CA VAL A 42 -6.72 3.81 -6.97
C VAL A 42 -5.33 4.19 -6.46
N ASN A 43 -5.07 5.50 -6.32
CA ASN A 43 -3.76 6.00 -5.87
C ASN A 43 -3.64 6.17 -4.35
N GLY A 44 -4.73 5.92 -3.61
CA GLY A 44 -4.83 6.12 -2.16
C GLY A 44 -6.25 6.51 -1.75
N PHE A 45 -6.37 7.26 -0.65
CA PHE A 45 -7.66 7.77 -0.17
C PHE A 45 -8.07 9.04 -0.91
N ASP A 46 -8.55 8.86 -2.16
CA ASP A 46 -8.81 9.94 -3.10
C ASP A 46 -10.26 10.48 -3.01
N PRO A 47 -10.46 11.77 -2.71
CA PRO A 47 -11.78 12.40 -2.62
C PRO A 47 -12.46 12.66 -3.98
N TYR A 48 -11.76 12.52 -5.11
CA TYR A 48 -12.30 12.85 -6.44
C TYR A 48 -12.89 11.65 -7.19
N LEU A 49 -12.73 10.44 -6.65
CA LEU A 49 -13.24 9.21 -7.27
C LEU A 49 -14.76 9.04 -7.17
N GLN A 50 -15.38 9.65 -6.15
CA GLN A 50 -16.82 9.60 -5.92
C GLN A 50 -17.36 10.98 -5.55
N LYS A 51 -18.68 11.14 -5.67
CA LYS A 51 -19.38 12.33 -5.17
C LYS A 51 -19.91 12.07 -3.77
N VAL A 52 -20.18 13.16 -3.05
CA VAL A 52 -20.84 13.06 -1.75
C VAL A 52 -22.26 12.55 -1.93
N GLU A 53 -22.58 11.45 -1.26
CA GLU A 53 -23.91 10.85 -1.25
C GLU A 53 -24.23 10.30 0.15
N ASP A 54 -25.07 10.99 0.90
CA ASP A 54 -25.40 10.64 2.29
C ASP A 54 -26.02 9.23 2.41
N GLU A 55 -26.73 8.77 1.38
CA GLU A 55 -27.32 7.43 1.37
C GLU A 55 -26.25 6.34 1.24
N GLU A 56 -25.17 6.52 0.47
CA GLU A 56 -24.04 5.57 0.46
C GLU A 56 -23.21 5.63 1.75
N LEU A 57 -23.22 6.77 2.45
CA LEU A 57 -22.63 6.87 3.78
C LEU A 57 -23.42 6.07 4.82
N LYS A 58 -24.75 6.03 4.73
CA LYS A 58 -25.61 5.23 5.63
C LYS A 58 -25.65 3.76 5.24
N GLU A 59 -25.82 3.49 3.95
CA GLU A 59 -25.94 2.16 3.37
C GLU A 59 -24.64 1.78 2.67
N PRO A 60 -23.77 1.00 3.31
CA PRO A 60 -22.41 0.81 2.85
C PRO A 60 -22.34 0.10 1.49
N THR A 61 -21.45 0.58 0.63
CA THR A 61 -21.08 0.01 -0.68
C THR A 61 -19.59 -0.36 -0.71
N ASP A 62 -19.15 -1.06 -1.76
CA ASP A 62 -17.73 -1.32 -2.03
C ASP A 62 -16.90 -0.05 -2.28
N LYS A 63 -17.56 1.08 -2.60
CA LYS A 63 -16.92 2.38 -2.84
C LYS A 63 -17.14 3.40 -1.73
N ARG A 64 -17.79 3.01 -0.62
CA ARG A 64 -18.10 3.88 0.54
C ARG A 64 -16.91 4.69 1.04
N MET A 65 -15.70 4.10 1.06
CA MET A 65 -14.50 4.80 1.53
C MET A 65 -14.20 6.06 0.71
N PHE A 66 -14.44 6.04 -0.60
CA PHE A 66 -14.24 7.21 -1.47
C PHE A 66 -15.36 8.25 -1.30
N VAL A 67 -16.57 7.82 -0.96
CA VAL A 67 -17.66 8.75 -0.56
C VAL A 67 -17.31 9.45 0.75
N VAL A 68 -16.70 8.73 1.71
CA VAL A 68 -16.17 9.33 2.95
C VAL A 68 -15.06 10.34 2.65
N ALA A 69 -14.13 10.01 1.74
CA ALA A 69 -13.09 10.94 1.30
C ALA A 69 -13.69 12.21 0.69
N ALA A 70 -14.66 12.07 -0.22
CA ALA A 70 -15.37 13.19 -0.83
C ALA A 70 -16.10 14.05 0.21
N ALA A 71 -16.79 13.42 1.17
CA ALA A 71 -17.53 14.13 2.21
C ALA A 71 -16.59 14.92 3.15
N LEU A 72 -15.45 14.33 3.52
CA LEU A 72 -14.42 15.04 4.28
C LEU A 72 -13.87 16.25 3.50
N LYS A 73 -13.68 16.11 2.19
CA LYS A 73 -13.24 17.20 1.31
C LYS A 73 -14.28 18.30 1.18
N ASP A 74 -15.56 17.94 1.16
CA ASP A 74 -16.71 18.86 1.14
C ASP A 74 -17.00 19.52 2.50
N GLY A 75 -16.17 19.24 3.52
CA GLY A 75 -16.22 19.91 4.82
C GLY A 75 -17.13 19.25 5.85
N TYR A 76 -17.51 17.97 5.68
CA TYR A 76 -18.28 17.25 6.68
C TYR A 76 -17.49 17.09 7.97
N THR A 77 -18.15 17.28 9.11
CA THR A 77 -17.53 17.05 10.41
C THR A 77 -17.38 15.56 10.70
N VAL A 78 -16.40 15.22 11.54
CA VAL A 78 -16.20 13.84 12.02
C VAL A 78 -17.45 13.32 12.73
N ASP A 79 -18.15 14.16 13.49
CA ASP A 79 -19.40 13.78 14.15
C ASP A 79 -20.52 13.45 13.16
N LYS A 80 -20.70 14.29 12.12
CA LYS A 80 -21.69 14.02 11.07
C LYS A 80 -21.38 12.69 10.37
N LEU A 81 -20.12 12.43 10.05
CA LEU A 81 -19.70 11.18 9.42
C LEU A 81 -19.87 9.99 10.35
N TYR A 82 -19.59 10.12 11.65
CA TYR A 82 -19.87 9.08 12.63
C TYR A 82 -21.37 8.76 12.66
N ASP A 83 -22.23 9.78 12.68
CA ASP A 83 -23.68 9.57 12.75
C ASP A 83 -24.23 8.85 11.54
N LEU A 84 -23.73 9.18 10.34
CA LEU A 84 -24.10 8.51 9.09
C LEU A 84 -23.50 7.11 8.99
N THR A 85 -22.21 6.95 9.31
CA THR A 85 -21.47 5.74 8.94
C THR A 85 -21.33 4.69 10.05
N LYS A 86 -21.39 5.14 11.30
CA LYS A 86 -21.00 4.41 12.53
C LYS A 86 -19.54 3.94 12.55
N ILE A 87 -18.69 4.44 11.65
CA ILE A 87 -17.23 4.25 11.72
C ILE A 87 -16.72 5.07 12.90
N ASP A 88 -15.90 4.47 13.76
CA ASP A 88 -15.39 5.15 14.95
C ASP A 88 -14.68 6.47 14.61
N ARG A 89 -14.89 7.47 15.47
CA ARG A 89 -14.35 8.83 15.30
C ARG A 89 -12.84 8.85 15.17
N TRP A 90 -12.13 7.92 15.82
CA TRP A 90 -10.69 7.81 15.73
C TRP A 90 -10.24 7.57 14.28
N PHE A 91 -10.87 6.61 13.58
CA PHE A 91 -10.56 6.33 12.17
C PHE A 91 -10.92 7.51 11.27
N LEU A 92 -12.10 8.10 11.48
CA LEU A 92 -12.55 9.26 10.71
C LEU A 92 -11.62 10.47 10.89
N GLN A 93 -11.09 10.69 12.10
CA GLN A 93 -10.11 11.75 12.36
C GLN A 93 -8.80 11.49 11.61
N LYS A 94 -8.37 10.23 11.50
CA LYS A 94 -7.19 9.85 10.72
C LYS A 94 -7.40 10.00 9.22
N MET A 95 -8.58 9.62 8.71
CA MET A 95 -8.98 9.86 7.32
C MET A 95 -9.04 11.36 7.00
N LYS A 96 -9.58 12.17 7.93
CA LYS A 96 -9.57 13.63 7.81
C LYS A 96 -8.16 14.19 7.70
N HIS A 97 -7.22 13.68 8.50
CA HIS A 97 -5.82 14.10 8.44
C HIS A 97 -5.19 13.89 7.05
N ILE A 98 -5.52 12.78 6.37
CA ILE A 98 -5.08 12.52 4.99
C ILE A 98 -5.65 13.61 4.04
N ILE A 99 -6.95 13.89 4.11
CA ILE A 99 -7.61 14.88 3.25
C ILE A 99 -7.13 16.31 3.51
N ASP A 100 -6.92 16.66 4.78
CA ASP A 100 -6.36 17.96 5.16
C ASP A 100 -4.95 18.14 4.56
N TYR A 101 -4.12 17.10 4.60
CA TYR A 101 -2.78 17.13 4.04
C TYR A 101 -2.78 17.15 2.51
N GLN A 102 -3.68 16.41 1.87
CA GLN A 102 -3.87 16.50 0.41
C GLN A 102 -4.26 17.93 -0.01
N THR A 103 -5.19 18.56 0.73
CA THR A 103 -5.61 19.95 0.48
C THR A 103 -4.48 20.96 0.70
N LEU A 104 -3.52 20.64 1.57
CA LEU A 104 -2.29 21.43 1.74
C LEU A 104 -1.37 21.29 0.52
N LEU A 105 -1.17 20.06 0.03
CA LEU A 105 -0.35 19.79 -1.16
C LEU A 105 -0.93 20.41 -2.42
N GLU A 106 -2.25 20.41 -2.59
CA GLU A 106 -2.93 21.02 -3.75
C GLU A 106 -2.75 22.55 -3.86
N LYS A 107 -2.32 23.21 -2.77
CA LYS A 107 -1.98 24.64 -2.76
C LYS A 107 -0.53 24.92 -3.17
N LYS A 108 0.25 23.87 -3.43
CA LYS A 108 1.67 23.94 -3.77
C LYS A 108 1.91 23.48 -5.21
N ASP A 109 2.96 24.02 -5.81
CA ASP A 109 3.50 23.53 -7.07
C ASP A 109 4.69 22.60 -6.79
N GLN A 110 5.05 21.74 -7.74
CA GLN A 110 6.16 20.78 -7.62
C GLN A 110 7.46 21.42 -7.11
N HIS A 111 7.87 22.56 -7.69
CA HIS A 111 9.11 23.24 -7.34
C HIS A 111 9.10 23.85 -5.92
N SER A 112 7.92 23.99 -5.32
CA SER A 112 7.75 24.52 -3.96
C SER A 112 7.71 23.42 -2.88
N LEU A 113 7.73 22.14 -3.29
CA LEU A 113 7.76 21.02 -2.35
C LEU A 113 9.11 20.95 -1.63
N THR A 114 9.05 21.08 -0.31
CA THR A 114 10.23 20.96 0.55
C THR A 114 10.48 19.50 0.96
N TYR A 115 11.69 19.20 1.46
CA TYR A 115 12.00 17.93 2.12
C TYR A 115 10.93 17.51 3.14
N MET A 116 10.51 18.45 3.99
CA MET A 116 9.53 18.19 5.05
C MET A 116 8.13 17.90 4.50
N ASP A 117 7.76 18.48 3.35
CA ASP A 117 6.48 18.19 2.71
C ASP A 117 6.46 16.76 2.16
N LEU A 118 7.52 16.40 1.42
CA LEU A 118 7.68 15.05 0.88
C LEU A 118 7.72 14.03 2.03
N LEU A 119 8.59 14.22 3.02
CA LEU A 119 8.72 13.28 4.14
C LEU A 119 7.38 13.07 4.87
N LYS A 120 6.65 14.14 5.18
CA LYS A 120 5.36 14.03 5.86
C LYS A 120 4.31 13.34 4.99
N ALA A 121 4.24 13.67 3.69
CA ALA A 121 3.35 12.99 2.75
C ALA A 121 3.61 11.48 2.72
N LYS A 122 4.89 11.08 2.62
CA LYS A 122 5.28 9.67 2.60
C LYS A 122 5.00 8.98 3.93
N GLN A 123 5.24 9.65 5.07
CA GLN A 123 4.95 9.12 6.41
C GLN A 123 3.48 8.86 6.70
N ILE A 124 2.57 9.53 6.00
CA ILE A 124 1.12 9.27 6.08
C ILE A 124 0.63 8.39 4.91
N GLY A 125 1.53 7.85 4.08
CA GLY A 125 1.23 6.84 3.07
C GLY A 125 0.92 7.34 1.67
N PHE A 126 1.18 8.61 1.34
CA PHE A 126 0.94 9.10 -0.03
C PHE A 126 1.90 8.42 -1.00
N SER A 127 1.36 7.93 -2.12
CA SER A 127 2.16 7.51 -3.27
C SER A 127 2.73 8.74 -4.00
N ASP A 128 3.82 8.53 -4.73
CA ASP A 128 4.43 9.54 -5.60
C ASP A 128 3.41 9.98 -6.67
N LYS A 129 2.54 9.06 -7.15
CA LYS A 129 1.38 9.38 -8.01
C LYS A 129 0.39 10.33 -7.37
N GLN A 130 0.02 10.11 -6.10
CA GLN A 130 -0.94 10.95 -5.38
C GLN A 130 -0.38 12.35 -5.09
N ILE A 131 0.91 12.44 -4.73
CA ILE A 131 1.60 13.72 -4.58
C ILE A 131 1.65 14.44 -5.93
N ALA A 132 2.04 13.74 -7.00
CA ALA A 132 2.11 14.28 -8.35
C ALA A 132 0.77 14.85 -8.81
N ALA A 133 -0.33 14.11 -8.61
CA ALA A 133 -1.68 14.58 -8.92
C ALA A 133 -2.03 15.86 -8.15
N SER A 134 -1.65 15.95 -6.87
CA SER A 134 -1.92 17.11 -6.02
C SER A 134 -1.19 18.37 -6.51
N VAL A 135 0.07 18.25 -6.92
CA VAL A 135 0.90 19.39 -7.36
C VAL A 135 0.99 19.55 -8.89
N LYS A 136 0.12 18.87 -9.64
CA LYS A 136 0.06 18.90 -11.12
C LYS A 136 1.40 18.54 -11.79
N SER A 137 2.03 17.47 -11.31
CA SER A 137 3.30 16.93 -11.80
C SER A 137 3.14 15.48 -12.30
N THR A 138 4.26 14.82 -12.59
CA THR A 138 4.32 13.39 -12.96
C THR A 138 4.94 12.57 -11.83
N GLU A 139 4.55 11.29 -11.75
CA GLU A 139 5.08 10.33 -10.77
C GLU A 139 6.62 10.28 -10.78
N LEU A 140 7.22 10.20 -11.97
CA LEU A 140 8.68 10.15 -12.13
C LEU A 140 9.38 11.42 -11.62
N ALA A 141 8.77 12.59 -11.82
CA ALA A 141 9.34 13.85 -11.37
C ALA A 141 9.33 13.96 -9.83
N ILE A 142 8.24 13.54 -9.19
CA ILE A 142 8.15 13.46 -7.72
C ILE A 142 9.12 12.43 -7.17
N ARG A 143 9.20 11.24 -7.77
CA ARG A 143 10.14 10.20 -7.37
C ARG A 143 11.59 10.71 -7.41
N LYS A 144 11.99 11.32 -8.52
CA LYS A 144 13.34 11.87 -8.68
C LYS A 144 13.65 12.95 -7.63
N GLN A 145 12.72 13.88 -7.42
CA GLN A 145 12.86 14.93 -6.40
C GLN A 145 12.97 14.33 -5.00
N ARG A 146 12.18 13.29 -4.71
CA ARG A 146 12.20 12.55 -3.44
C ARG A 146 13.56 11.87 -3.19
N GLU A 147 14.11 11.21 -4.22
CA GLU A 147 15.45 10.59 -4.18
C GLU A 147 16.56 11.65 -3.98
N GLU A 148 16.52 12.76 -4.74
CA GLU A 148 17.49 13.87 -4.62
C GLU A 148 17.45 14.55 -3.24
N CYS A 149 16.27 14.62 -2.62
CA CYS A 149 16.11 15.15 -1.26
C CYS A 149 16.46 14.14 -0.15
N GLY A 150 16.79 12.89 -0.50
CA GLY A 150 17.08 11.84 0.48
C GLY A 150 15.86 11.34 1.27
N VAL A 151 14.64 11.49 0.72
CA VAL A 151 13.41 10.96 1.33
C VAL A 151 13.19 9.53 0.83
N LEU A 152 13.86 8.57 1.45
CA LEU A 152 13.80 7.16 1.09
C LEU A 152 13.11 6.34 2.19
N PRO A 153 12.42 5.23 1.84
CA PRO A 153 11.84 4.35 2.84
C PRO A 153 12.93 3.49 3.50
N PHE A 154 12.63 2.99 4.69
CA PHE A 154 13.46 2.03 5.41
C PHE A 154 12.79 0.66 5.47
N VAL A 155 13.61 -0.39 5.51
CA VAL A 155 13.16 -1.78 5.60
C VAL A 155 13.09 -2.18 7.07
N LYS A 156 11.93 -2.70 7.50
CA LYS A 156 11.67 -3.13 8.88
C LYS A 156 11.23 -4.58 8.94
N GLN A 157 11.65 -5.27 10.00
CA GLN A 157 11.31 -6.67 10.25
C GLN A 157 10.03 -6.79 11.08
N ILE A 158 9.31 -7.90 10.87
CA ILE A 158 8.19 -8.33 11.68
C ILE A 158 8.69 -9.47 12.57
N ASP A 159 8.77 -9.19 13.86
CA ASP A 159 9.46 -10.03 14.84
C ASP A 159 8.52 -10.62 15.90
N THR A 160 7.21 -10.31 15.83
CA THR A 160 6.15 -10.68 16.80
C THR A 160 6.30 -10.13 18.22
N VAL A 161 7.47 -9.59 18.59
CA VAL A 161 7.82 -9.16 19.95
C VAL A 161 8.22 -7.68 20.03
N ALA A 162 7.92 -6.89 19.00
CA ALA A 162 8.19 -5.45 18.94
C ALA A 162 9.66 -5.10 19.26
N ALA A 163 10.58 -5.87 18.69
CA ALA A 163 12.03 -5.80 18.82
C ALA A 163 12.60 -6.13 20.21
N GLU A 164 11.83 -6.81 21.08
CA GLU A 164 12.37 -7.32 22.36
C GLU A 164 13.46 -8.38 22.15
N TRP A 165 13.32 -9.20 21.10
CA TRP A 165 14.29 -10.21 20.70
C TRP A 165 14.67 -10.06 19.23
N PRO A 166 15.93 -10.40 18.84
CA PRO A 166 16.32 -10.41 17.44
C PRO A 166 15.42 -11.35 16.64
N ALA A 167 14.78 -10.82 15.60
CA ALA A 167 14.00 -11.63 14.68
C ALA A 167 14.93 -12.55 13.90
N THR A 168 14.64 -13.85 13.91
CA THR A 168 15.24 -14.80 12.94
C THR A 168 14.42 -14.88 11.65
N THR A 169 13.31 -14.16 11.57
CA THR A 169 12.36 -14.17 10.45
C THR A 169 12.71 -13.11 9.42
N ASN A 170 12.67 -13.49 8.14
CA ASN A 170 12.95 -12.60 7.02
C ASN A 170 11.68 -11.92 6.48
N TYR A 171 10.78 -11.58 7.40
CA TYR A 171 9.47 -10.99 7.08
C TYR A 171 9.54 -9.48 7.19
N LEU A 172 9.40 -8.78 6.07
CA LEU A 172 9.79 -7.39 5.89
C LEU A 172 8.63 -6.53 5.38
N TYR A 173 8.65 -5.26 5.75
CA TYR A 173 7.85 -4.19 5.15
C TYR A 173 8.68 -2.90 5.06
N ILE A 174 8.27 -1.97 4.20
CA ILE A 174 8.95 -0.67 4.08
C ILE A 174 8.15 0.45 4.77
N THR A 175 8.83 1.43 5.34
CA THR A 175 8.16 2.56 6.00
C THR A 175 9.03 3.81 5.98
N TYR A 176 8.39 4.97 5.90
CA TYR A 176 9.03 6.29 6.06
C TYR A 176 9.05 6.77 7.52
N ASN A 177 8.43 6.02 8.43
CA ASN A 177 8.38 6.32 9.85
C ASN A 177 9.53 5.62 10.61
N ALA A 178 10.73 5.64 10.06
CA ALA A 178 11.91 4.98 10.60
C ALA A 178 13.19 5.80 10.33
N SER A 179 14.30 5.40 10.95
CA SER A 179 15.59 6.08 10.85
C SER A 179 16.74 5.17 10.37
N SER A 180 16.50 3.87 10.23
CA SER A 180 17.49 2.87 9.81
C SER A 180 16.79 1.62 9.27
N HIS A 181 17.51 0.81 8.48
CA HIS A 181 17.07 -0.53 8.09
C HIS A 181 17.33 -1.53 9.23
N ASP A 182 16.50 -2.57 9.32
CA ASP A 182 16.71 -3.69 10.27
C ASP A 182 17.59 -4.81 9.69
N ILE A 183 17.89 -4.75 8.38
CA ILE A 183 18.69 -5.75 7.66
C ILE A 183 19.85 -5.10 6.92
N GLU A 184 20.85 -5.92 6.56
CA GLU A 184 21.96 -5.53 5.68
C GLU A 184 21.72 -6.01 4.24
N PHE A 185 22.23 -5.27 3.25
CA PHE A 185 22.06 -5.58 1.81
C PHE A 185 23.38 -6.07 1.19
N LYS A 186 23.96 -7.14 1.74
CA LYS A 186 25.29 -7.64 1.33
C LYS A 186 25.24 -8.86 0.41
N GLU A 187 24.09 -9.51 0.30
CA GLU A 187 23.96 -10.79 -0.39
C GLU A 187 23.22 -10.63 -1.72
N GLU A 188 23.64 -11.40 -2.71
CA GLU A 188 22.99 -11.42 -4.02
C GLU A 188 21.69 -12.22 -3.96
N HIS A 189 20.60 -11.60 -4.40
CA HIS A 189 19.27 -12.22 -4.45
C HIS A 189 18.66 -12.13 -5.85
N THR A 190 17.74 -13.04 -6.15
CA THR A 190 16.83 -12.96 -7.30
C THR A 190 15.45 -12.54 -6.80
N MET A 191 14.88 -11.48 -7.38
CA MET A 191 13.55 -10.98 -7.01
C MET A 191 12.45 -11.68 -7.81
N VAL A 192 11.38 -12.07 -7.13
CA VAL A 192 10.17 -12.66 -7.72
C VAL A 192 8.98 -11.80 -7.28
N LEU A 193 8.19 -11.32 -8.25
CA LEU A 193 6.95 -10.60 -7.97
C LEU A 193 5.78 -11.58 -7.90
N GLY A 194 4.94 -11.41 -6.89
CA GLY A 194 3.74 -12.22 -6.69
C GLY A 194 2.56 -11.82 -7.56
N SER A 195 1.45 -12.52 -7.35
CA SER A 195 0.20 -12.31 -8.08
C SER A 195 -0.65 -11.16 -7.56
N GLY A 196 -0.37 -10.67 -6.34
CA GLY A 196 -1.17 -9.64 -5.69
C GLY A 196 -2.55 -10.16 -5.25
N VAL A 197 -3.54 -9.26 -5.23
CA VAL A 197 -4.89 -9.57 -4.78
C VAL A 197 -5.62 -10.54 -5.70
N TYR A 198 -6.27 -11.54 -5.10
CA TYR A 198 -7.16 -12.43 -5.85
C TYR A 198 -8.39 -11.69 -6.39
N ARG A 199 -8.68 -11.96 -7.66
CA ARG A 199 -9.85 -11.43 -8.38
C ARG A 199 -10.38 -12.52 -9.30
N ILE A 200 -11.61 -12.38 -9.77
CA ILE A 200 -12.16 -13.34 -10.75
C ILE A 200 -11.28 -13.32 -12.02
N GLY A 201 -10.61 -14.44 -12.29
CA GLY A 201 -9.67 -14.62 -13.40
C GLY A 201 -8.19 -14.45 -13.02
N SER A 202 -7.88 -14.15 -11.76
CA SER A 202 -6.53 -14.20 -11.19
C SER A 202 -6.61 -14.73 -9.75
N SER A 203 -6.33 -16.02 -9.57
CA SER A 203 -6.46 -16.69 -8.28
C SER A 203 -5.19 -17.49 -7.92
N VAL A 204 -5.35 -18.56 -7.15
CA VAL A 204 -4.29 -19.36 -6.54
C VAL A 204 -3.33 -19.97 -7.57
N GLU A 205 -3.76 -20.14 -8.82
CA GLU A 205 -2.91 -20.65 -9.90
C GLU A 205 -1.65 -19.81 -10.12
N PHE A 206 -1.75 -18.48 -9.99
CA PHE A 206 -0.59 -17.59 -10.14
C PHE A 206 0.32 -17.63 -8.91
N ASP A 207 -0.25 -17.83 -7.72
CA ASP A 207 0.53 -18.05 -6.50
C ASP A 207 1.33 -19.35 -6.59
N TRP A 208 0.71 -20.41 -7.12
CA TRP A 208 1.36 -21.70 -7.33
C TRP A 208 2.56 -21.58 -8.27
N CYS A 209 2.45 -20.79 -9.36
CA CYS A 209 3.57 -20.50 -10.25
C CYS A 209 4.72 -19.77 -9.53
N ALA A 210 4.41 -18.75 -8.73
CA ALA A 210 5.41 -18.01 -7.96
C ALA A 210 6.13 -18.90 -6.93
N VAL A 211 5.38 -19.71 -6.18
CA VAL A 211 5.94 -20.69 -5.22
C VAL A 211 6.79 -21.75 -5.94
N GLY A 212 6.34 -22.22 -7.11
CA GLY A 212 7.14 -23.11 -7.96
C GLY A 212 8.47 -22.48 -8.36
N CYS A 213 8.46 -21.22 -8.80
CA CYS A 213 9.65 -20.46 -9.14
C CYS A 213 10.63 -20.34 -7.96
N LEU A 214 10.14 -19.94 -6.78
CA LEU A 214 10.96 -19.83 -5.56
C LEU A 214 11.62 -21.16 -5.19
N ARG A 215 10.88 -22.27 -5.28
CA ARG A 215 11.40 -23.62 -4.99
C ARG A 215 12.51 -24.03 -5.97
N GLU A 216 12.34 -23.75 -7.26
CA GLU A 216 13.37 -24.06 -8.25
C GLU A 216 14.61 -23.18 -8.09
N LEU A 217 14.46 -21.89 -7.80
CA LEU A 217 15.59 -20.99 -7.48
C LEU A 217 16.37 -21.49 -6.26
N ARG A 218 15.66 -21.91 -5.19
CA ARG A 218 16.28 -22.49 -4.00
C ARG A 218 17.05 -23.78 -4.31
N LYS A 219 16.50 -24.66 -5.16
CA LYS A 219 17.17 -25.91 -5.59
C LYS A 219 18.49 -25.67 -6.33
N ILE A 220 18.58 -24.60 -7.11
CA ILE A 220 19.82 -24.20 -7.79
C ILE A 220 20.74 -23.32 -6.93
N GLY A 221 20.45 -23.18 -5.63
CA GLY A 221 21.28 -22.47 -4.67
C GLY A 221 21.21 -20.94 -4.77
N ARG A 222 20.15 -20.38 -5.38
CA ARG A 222 19.95 -18.92 -5.44
C ARG A 222 19.10 -18.44 -4.28
N LYS A 223 19.52 -17.35 -3.65
CA LYS A 223 18.72 -16.64 -2.66
C LYS A 223 17.61 -15.83 -3.33
N THR A 224 16.48 -15.72 -2.66
CA THR A 224 15.23 -15.24 -3.23
C THR A 224 14.62 -14.10 -2.43
N ILE A 225 14.13 -13.08 -3.13
CA ILE A 225 13.28 -12.03 -2.57
C ILE A 225 11.88 -12.22 -3.16
N MET A 226 10.87 -12.39 -2.31
CA MET A 226 9.47 -12.41 -2.70
C MET A 226 8.84 -11.06 -2.37
N VAL A 227 8.10 -10.47 -3.32
CA VAL A 227 7.29 -9.26 -3.09
C VAL A 227 5.83 -9.60 -3.38
N ASN A 228 4.99 -9.61 -2.34
CA ASN A 228 3.55 -9.86 -2.47
C ASN A 228 2.80 -9.26 -1.28
N TYR A 229 1.48 -9.07 -1.40
CA TYR A 229 0.66 -8.42 -0.37
C TYR A 229 -0.67 -9.15 -0.08
N ASN A 230 -0.82 -10.37 -0.60
CA ASN A 230 -2.00 -11.18 -0.35
C ASN A 230 -1.81 -12.01 0.94
N PRO A 231 -2.64 -11.83 1.98
CA PRO A 231 -2.47 -12.56 3.24
C PRO A 231 -2.90 -14.03 3.15
N GLU A 232 -3.62 -14.44 2.09
CA GLU A 232 -4.14 -15.80 1.93
C GLU A 232 -3.13 -16.74 1.21
N THR A 233 -2.05 -16.21 0.66
CA THR A 233 -1.16 -16.95 -0.24
C THR A 233 -0.04 -17.69 0.47
N VAL A 234 0.40 -18.82 -0.10
CA VAL A 234 1.58 -19.54 0.41
C VAL A 234 2.85 -18.75 0.11
N SER A 235 2.89 -17.97 -0.97
CA SER A 235 4.05 -17.12 -1.27
C SER A 235 4.33 -16.03 -0.24
N THR A 236 3.37 -15.70 0.63
CA THR A 236 3.55 -14.76 1.74
C THR A 236 3.83 -15.45 3.08
N ASP A 237 4.09 -16.76 3.07
CA ASP A 237 4.72 -17.44 4.19
C ASP A 237 6.23 -17.13 4.21
N TYR A 238 6.75 -16.80 5.38
CA TYR A 238 8.13 -16.33 5.54
C TYR A 238 9.17 -17.44 5.32
N ASP A 239 8.77 -18.71 5.26
CA ASP A 239 9.64 -19.86 5.00
C ASP A 239 9.84 -20.17 3.50
N MET A 240 9.05 -19.52 2.63
CA MET A 240 9.09 -19.74 1.17
C MET A 240 10.22 -18.98 0.46
N SER A 241 10.69 -17.87 1.00
CA SER A 241 11.78 -17.07 0.43
C SER A 241 12.83 -16.69 1.48
N ASP A 242 14.02 -16.28 1.03
CA ASP A 242 15.07 -15.79 1.92
C ASP A 242 14.76 -14.39 2.44
N ARG A 243 14.00 -13.60 1.67
CA ARG A 243 13.40 -12.32 2.10
C ARG A 243 11.98 -12.24 1.57
N LEU A 244 11.04 -11.87 2.43
CA LEU A 244 9.65 -11.62 2.06
C LEU A 244 9.32 -10.16 2.34
N TYR A 245 9.07 -9.37 1.30
CA TYR A 245 8.50 -8.04 1.42
C TYR A 245 6.99 -8.11 1.27
N PHE A 246 6.28 -7.85 2.38
CA PHE A 246 4.83 -7.73 2.39
C PHE A 246 4.41 -6.33 1.92
N GLU A 247 4.53 -6.09 0.61
CA GLU A 247 4.47 -4.75 0.04
C GLU A 247 3.73 -4.70 -1.29
N GLU A 248 3.31 -3.48 -1.63
CA GLU A 248 2.56 -3.16 -2.84
C GLU A 248 3.40 -3.49 -4.09
N ILE A 249 2.77 -4.17 -5.06
CA ILE A 249 3.41 -4.43 -6.37
C ILE A 249 3.10 -3.25 -7.30
N SER A 250 3.70 -2.10 -7.01
CA SER A 250 3.64 -0.91 -7.88
C SER A 250 5.03 -0.49 -8.31
N PHE A 251 5.11 0.28 -9.40
CA PHE A 251 6.38 0.76 -9.93
C PHE A 251 7.22 1.46 -8.86
N GLU A 252 6.59 2.31 -8.05
CA GLU A 252 7.26 3.04 -6.98
C GLU A 252 7.90 2.11 -5.93
N VAL A 253 7.11 1.18 -5.39
CA VAL A 253 7.55 0.33 -4.28
C VAL A 253 8.51 -0.76 -4.74
N VAL A 254 8.22 -1.39 -5.90
CA VAL A 254 9.12 -2.38 -6.49
C VAL A 254 10.47 -1.75 -6.81
N MET A 255 10.50 -0.52 -7.33
CA MET A 255 11.76 0.16 -7.63
C MET A 255 12.50 0.60 -6.36
N ASP A 256 11.79 0.98 -5.28
CA ASP A 256 12.42 1.25 -3.98
C ASP A 256 13.11 0.00 -3.43
N ILE A 257 12.45 -1.16 -3.48
CA ILE A 257 13.05 -2.43 -3.04
C ILE A 257 14.20 -2.82 -3.98
N TYR A 258 14.03 -2.70 -5.29
CA TYR A 258 15.04 -3.04 -6.29
C TYR A 258 16.33 -2.23 -6.08
N ASN A 259 16.21 -0.93 -5.84
CA ASN A 259 17.37 -0.06 -5.61
C ASN A 259 18.09 -0.36 -4.29
N LEU A 260 17.36 -0.79 -3.25
CA LEU A 260 17.94 -1.17 -1.96
C LEU A 260 18.63 -2.54 -2.01
N GLU A 261 17.99 -3.52 -2.64
CA GLU A 261 18.46 -4.90 -2.69
C GLU A 261 19.47 -5.17 -3.81
N ASN A 262 19.46 -4.36 -4.88
CA ASN A 262 20.27 -4.54 -6.09
C ASN A 262 20.30 -6.02 -6.56
N PRO A 263 19.13 -6.61 -6.86
CA PRO A 263 19.05 -8.03 -7.18
C PRO A 263 19.74 -8.36 -8.51
N VAL A 264 20.20 -9.61 -8.65
CA VAL A 264 20.85 -10.12 -9.88
C VAL A 264 19.89 -10.11 -11.07
N GLY A 265 18.59 -10.27 -10.78
CA GLY A 265 17.53 -10.22 -11.78
C GLY A 265 16.16 -10.21 -11.11
N ILE A 266 15.16 -9.89 -11.92
CA ILE A 266 13.75 -9.88 -11.54
C ILE A 266 12.97 -10.84 -12.42
N ILE A 267 12.09 -11.63 -11.82
CA ILE A 267 11.16 -12.52 -12.49
C ILE A 267 9.75 -11.94 -12.35
N LEU A 268 9.11 -11.74 -13.51
CA LEU A 268 7.73 -11.31 -13.65
C LEU A 268 6.93 -12.54 -14.08
N CYS A 269 6.08 -13.06 -13.19
CA CYS A 269 5.26 -14.25 -13.42
C CYS A 269 3.89 -13.91 -14.02
#